data_AF-A0A2D5TT78-F1
#
_entry.id   AF-A0A2D5TT78-F1
#
_cell.length_a   1.000
_cell.length_b   1.000
_cell.length_c   1.000
_cell.angle_alpha   90.00
_cell.angle_beta   90.00
_cell.angle_gamma   90.00
#
_symmetry.space_group_name_H-M   'P 1'
#
loop_
_entity.id
_entity.type
_entity.pdbx_description
1 polymer ?
#
loop_
_entity_poly.entity_id
_entity_poly.type
_entity_poly.pdbx_seq_one_letter_code
_entity_poly.pdbx_strand_id
1 'polypeptide(L)'
;MKFPTFTPYLIKKEKLEDLLESLTNQRLLENQLTPRHKTQRESWGFMPYHLDDQENTESFLLDLGNIKAFRIGKEAALVTSKAIALAVEREKDEFKKKHNIDELDQEAAWRIHDNVLARLIENAGSEVESWTGWIDTEHHLLIMGATGTLADKLTDELRAAVERLPVALITTEKDPSEMLTQWMLNDGRTEQEHQSPLGDTVPLVSIQEKLKFKSLSGPGEPSTTISINGDYPPEIVETLLGHSYTLHQAEITVAGMCKLNLNDKWSISGYEFDRGRFLDIKQETDPTAEISLDVAGSLLLLADNIYETLNHLIELHQGIKEPKFSKEKKIDDDKQIGLELDDAQAMLDSVQENTEFIVNGTKLAELTRQYDENGNETVFFDPLTADARDLIAAHQKASPSFLQRKLIIGYNRAARLLEFAEAVGWITPPDHKGRRTVNLAHPDPVREYQKTEAEKALAEAQQEEGAE
;
A
#
# COMPACT_ATOMS: atom_id res chain seq x y z
N MET A 1 -13.30 -14.27 -13.12
CA MET A 1 -12.67 -13.20 -12.32
C MET A 1 -11.75 -13.81 -11.26
N LYS A 2 -10.45 -13.53 -11.26
CA LYS A 2 -9.55 -13.95 -10.16
C LYS A 2 -9.50 -12.81 -9.14
N PHE A 3 -9.74 -13.12 -7.87
CA PHE A 3 -9.69 -12.15 -6.77
C PHE A 3 -8.73 -12.66 -5.67
N PRO A 4 -7.44 -12.85 -6.01
CA PRO A 4 -6.50 -13.56 -5.14
C PRO A 4 -6.01 -12.69 -3.97
N THR A 5 -6.23 -11.38 -4.02
CA THR A 5 -5.68 -10.44 -3.05
C THR A 5 -6.70 -9.36 -2.77
N PHE A 6 -6.94 -9.05 -1.50
CA PHE A 6 -7.82 -7.96 -1.12
C PHE A 6 -7.55 -7.41 0.27
N THR A 7 -8.04 -6.20 0.50
CA THR A 7 -8.05 -5.53 1.79
C THR A 7 -9.49 -5.17 2.14
N PRO A 8 -10.02 -5.69 3.27
CA PRO A 8 -11.33 -5.33 3.76
C PRO A 8 -11.26 -4.04 4.60
N TYR A 9 -12.26 -3.18 4.40
CA TYR A 9 -12.46 -1.97 5.18
C TYR A 9 -13.88 -1.96 5.75
N LEU A 10 -14.05 -1.41 6.94
CA LEU A 10 -15.34 -1.11 7.54
C LEU A 10 -15.84 0.22 7.01
N ILE A 11 -17.14 0.29 6.71
CA ILE A 11 -17.85 1.53 6.36
C ILE A 11 -18.61 2.00 7.60
N LYS A 12 -18.51 3.29 7.94
CA LYS A 12 -19.28 3.87 9.03
C LYS A 12 -20.78 3.80 8.72
N LYS A 13 -21.52 3.02 9.49
CA LYS A 13 -22.94 2.70 9.26
C LYS A 13 -23.82 3.94 9.03
N GLU A 14 -23.67 4.98 9.85
CA GLU A 14 -24.50 6.19 9.74
C GLU A 14 -24.20 7.04 8.49
N LYS A 15 -23.16 6.68 7.73
CA LYS A 15 -22.69 7.38 6.53
C LYS A 15 -22.78 6.53 5.26
N LEU A 16 -23.35 5.33 5.34
CA LEU A 16 -23.50 4.46 4.19
C LEU A 16 -24.46 5.07 3.15
N GLU A 17 -25.60 5.62 3.59
CA GLU A 17 -26.56 6.27 2.67
C GLU A 17 -25.92 7.46 1.94
N ASP A 18 -25.27 8.38 2.66
CA ASP A 18 -24.50 9.50 2.08
C ASP A 18 -23.49 9.01 1.02
N LEU A 19 -22.78 7.92 1.30
CA LEU A 19 -21.81 7.33 0.36
C LEU A 19 -22.52 6.80 -0.90
N LEU A 20 -23.62 6.06 -0.74
CA LEU A 20 -24.37 5.47 -1.85
C LEU A 20 -25.03 6.51 -2.75
N GLU A 21 -25.52 7.62 -2.19
CA GLU A 21 -26.04 8.74 -2.98
C GLU A 21 -24.97 9.37 -3.88
N SER A 22 -23.72 9.39 -3.42
CA SER A 22 -22.59 9.90 -4.20
C SER A 22 -21.91 8.85 -5.09
N LEU A 23 -22.10 7.56 -4.84
CA LEU A 23 -21.54 6.48 -5.66
C LEU A 23 -22.44 6.22 -6.86
N THR A 24 -22.29 7.02 -7.91
CA THR A 24 -23.10 6.91 -9.13
C THR A 24 -22.24 6.60 -10.35
N ASN A 25 -22.84 5.92 -11.33
CA ASN A 25 -22.18 5.64 -12.61
C ASN A 25 -21.62 6.92 -13.27
N GLN A 26 -22.36 8.05 -13.18
CA GLN A 26 -21.94 9.34 -13.71
C GLN A 26 -20.65 9.87 -13.06
N ARG A 27 -20.53 9.80 -11.73
CA ARG A 27 -19.31 10.25 -11.03
C ARG A 27 -18.12 9.37 -11.31
N LEU A 28 -18.33 8.06 -11.42
CA LEU A 28 -17.25 7.14 -11.81
C LEU A 28 -16.80 7.40 -13.25
N LEU A 29 -17.74 7.66 -14.17
CA LEU A 29 -17.44 8.06 -15.56
C LEU A 29 -16.67 9.40 -15.64
N GLU A 30 -17.02 10.38 -14.81
CA GLU A 30 -16.29 11.66 -14.72
C GLU A 30 -14.84 11.47 -14.24
N ASN A 31 -14.58 10.38 -13.51
CA ASN A 31 -13.27 9.98 -13.01
C ASN A 31 -12.70 8.77 -13.78
N GLN A 32 -13.14 8.54 -15.01
CA GLN A 32 -12.68 7.39 -15.81
C GLN A 32 -11.16 7.44 -16.07
N LEU A 33 -10.57 6.27 -16.31
CA LEU A 33 -9.18 6.15 -16.72
C LEU A 33 -8.97 6.89 -18.04
N THR A 34 -8.14 7.93 -18.00
CA THR A 34 -7.74 8.66 -19.19
C THR A 34 -6.38 8.19 -19.67
N PRO A 35 -6.13 8.17 -20.99
CA PRO A 35 -4.85 7.76 -21.51
C PRO A 35 -3.70 8.57 -20.92
N ARG A 36 -2.63 7.90 -20.49
CA ARG A 36 -1.49 8.61 -19.89
C ARG A 36 -0.88 9.61 -20.87
N HIS A 37 -0.52 10.79 -20.39
CA HIS A 37 0.27 11.71 -21.18
C HIS A 37 1.70 11.18 -21.36
N LYS A 38 2.38 11.53 -22.47
CA LYS A 38 3.76 11.08 -22.75
C LYS A 38 4.80 11.48 -21.70
N THR A 39 4.49 12.46 -20.87
CA THR A 39 5.35 12.91 -19.76
C THR A 39 4.97 12.28 -18.43
N GLN A 40 3.87 11.52 -18.39
CA GLN A 40 3.40 10.83 -17.20
C GLN A 40 3.85 9.38 -17.24
N ARG A 41 4.37 8.91 -16.11
CA ARG A 41 4.71 7.50 -15.91
C ARG A 41 3.45 6.64 -15.86
N GLU A 42 2.39 7.16 -15.28
CA GLU A 42 1.13 6.46 -15.15
C GLU A 42 -0.05 7.43 -15.08
N SER A 43 -1.24 6.90 -15.37
CA SER A 43 -2.54 7.52 -15.19
C SER A 43 -3.48 6.52 -14.51
N TRP A 44 -4.42 7.04 -13.73
CA TRP A 44 -5.38 6.26 -12.94
C TRP A 44 -6.80 6.73 -13.24
N GLY A 45 -7.76 5.84 -13.03
CA GLY A 45 -9.18 6.20 -13.06
C GLY A 45 -10.08 4.97 -13.18
N PHE A 46 -11.38 5.19 -13.22
CA PHE A 46 -12.36 4.11 -13.29
C PHE A 46 -12.44 3.48 -14.68
N MET A 47 -12.72 2.18 -14.72
CA MET A 47 -12.90 1.44 -15.97
C MET A 47 -14.32 0.85 -16.04
N PRO A 48 -14.91 0.75 -17.23
CA PRO A 48 -16.22 0.15 -17.38
C PRO A 48 -16.17 -1.37 -17.25
N TYR A 49 -17.33 -1.95 -16.95
CA TYR A 49 -17.66 -3.33 -17.26
C TYR A 49 -18.21 -3.39 -18.69
N HIS A 50 -17.69 -4.32 -19.49
CA HIS A 50 -18.27 -4.66 -20.78
C HIS A 50 -19.19 -5.86 -20.56
N LEU A 51 -20.49 -5.59 -20.44
CA LEU A 51 -21.52 -6.63 -20.33
C LEU A 51 -21.91 -7.07 -21.76
N ASP A 52 -22.22 -8.35 -21.94
CA ASP A 52 -22.45 -8.99 -23.26
C ASP A 52 -23.75 -8.54 -23.97
N ASP A 53 -24.47 -7.54 -23.45
CA ASP A 53 -25.70 -7.05 -24.05
C ASP A 53 -25.43 -6.14 -25.27
N GLN A 54 -26.23 -6.35 -26.31
CA GLN A 54 -26.03 -5.81 -27.67
C GLN A 54 -26.13 -4.28 -27.80
N GLU A 55 -26.25 -3.55 -26.70
CA GLU A 55 -26.13 -2.10 -26.62
C GLU A 55 -24.85 -1.77 -25.88
N ASN A 56 -23.93 -1.08 -26.57
CA ASN A 56 -22.61 -0.63 -26.13
C ASN A 56 -22.66 0.33 -24.92
N THR A 57 -23.28 -0.09 -23.83
CA THR A 57 -23.52 0.68 -22.61
C THR A 57 -22.40 0.36 -21.63
N GLU A 58 -21.40 1.24 -21.62
CA GLU A 58 -20.32 1.21 -20.64
C GLU A 58 -20.89 1.53 -19.26
N SER A 59 -20.89 0.55 -18.35
CA SER A 59 -21.26 0.76 -16.95
C SER A 59 -20.02 0.74 -16.06
N PHE A 60 -19.77 1.82 -15.33
CA PHE A 60 -18.66 1.92 -14.38
C PHE A 60 -19.04 1.43 -12.98
N LEU A 61 -20.35 1.33 -12.72
CA LEU A 61 -20.92 0.82 -11.48
C LEU A 61 -21.85 -0.35 -11.77
N LEU A 62 -21.46 -1.54 -11.35
CA LEU A 62 -22.29 -2.73 -11.41
C LEU A 62 -23.11 -2.85 -10.12
N ASP A 63 -24.41 -2.58 -10.21
CA ASP A 63 -25.35 -2.69 -9.10
C ASP A 63 -25.99 -4.08 -9.09
N LEU A 64 -25.67 -4.88 -8.06
CA LEU A 64 -26.17 -6.24 -7.85
C LEU A 64 -27.01 -6.35 -6.58
N GLY A 65 -27.79 -5.31 -6.25
CA GLY A 65 -28.54 -5.25 -5.00
C GLY A 65 -27.66 -4.79 -3.85
N ASN A 66 -27.33 -5.67 -2.91
CA ASN A 66 -26.50 -5.35 -1.75
C ASN A 66 -25.02 -5.13 -2.10
N ILE A 67 -24.60 -5.57 -3.29
CA ILE A 67 -23.23 -5.41 -3.77
C ILE A 67 -23.19 -4.31 -4.85
N LYS A 68 -22.42 -3.24 -4.59
CA LYS A 68 -22.10 -2.19 -5.56
C LYS A 68 -20.65 -2.31 -5.98
N ALA A 69 -20.39 -2.73 -7.22
CA ALA A 69 -19.04 -3.05 -7.67
C ALA A 69 -18.51 -2.07 -8.72
N PHE A 70 -17.21 -1.83 -8.69
CA PHE A 70 -16.53 -0.90 -9.56
C PHE A 70 -15.14 -1.42 -9.93
N ARG A 71 -14.56 -0.86 -11.00
CA ARG A 71 -13.19 -1.15 -11.43
C ARG A 71 -12.37 0.11 -11.49
N ILE A 72 -11.14 0.02 -11.00
CA ILE A 72 -10.14 1.07 -11.09
C ILE A 72 -8.99 0.53 -11.93
N GLY A 73 -8.61 1.28 -12.95
CA GLY A 73 -7.53 0.97 -13.86
C GLY A 73 -6.31 1.86 -13.63
N LYS A 74 -5.16 1.34 -14.07
CA LYS A 74 -3.91 2.07 -14.22
C LYS A 74 -3.37 1.84 -15.62
N GLU A 75 -3.05 2.91 -16.31
CA GLU A 75 -2.20 2.83 -17.51
C GLU A 75 -0.79 3.29 -17.14
N ALA A 76 0.21 2.43 -17.36
CA ALA A 76 1.60 2.68 -17.00
C ALA A 76 2.52 2.64 -18.23
N ALA A 77 3.57 3.46 -18.22
CA ALA A 77 4.64 3.40 -19.21
C ALA A 77 5.40 2.07 -19.05
N LEU A 78 5.51 1.31 -20.14
CA LEU A 78 6.20 0.02 -20.17
C LEU A 78 7.73 0.22 -20.16
N VAL A 79 8.26 0.58 -18.99
CA VAL A 79 9.68 0.85 -18.76
C VAL A 79 10.14 0.07 -17.53
N THR A 80 10.99 -0.93 -17.75
CA THR A 80 11.52 -1.75 -16.66
C THR A 80 12.69 -1.06 -15.96
N SER A 81 12.85 -1.33 -14.66
CA SER A 81 13.98 -0.79 -13.87
C SER A 81 15.33 -1.15 -14.49
N LYS A 82 15.45 -2.35 -15.04
CA LYS A 82 16.66 -2.81 -15.75
C LYS A 82 16.96 -1.98 -17.00
N ALA A 83 15.94 -1.63 -17.78
CA ALA A 83 16.12 -0.79 -18.97
C ALA A 83 16.55 0.64 -18.59
N ILE A 84 16.00 1.18 -17.50
CA ILE A 84 16.40 2.49 -16.96
C ILE A 84 17.86 2.44 -16.53
N ALA A 85 18.23 1.49 -15.66
CA ALA A 85 19.59 1.36 -15.16
C ALA A 85 20.62 1.26 -16.29
N LEU A 86 20.37 0.38 -17.28
CA LEU A 86 21.26 0.21 -18.43
C LEU A 86 21.41 1.49 -19.27
N ALA A 87 20.30 2.20 -19.52
CA ALA A 87 20.34 3.45 -20.29
C ALA A 87 21.04 4.58 -19.52
N VAL A 88 20.85 4.63 -18.20
CA VAL A 88 21.50 5.60 -17.31
C VAL A 88 23.01 5.38 -17.27
N GLU A 89 23.45 4.14 -17.05
CA GLU A 89 24.89 3.83 -17.01
C GLU A 89 25.58 4.15 -18.34
N ARG A 90 24.96 3.78 -19.46
CA ARG A 90 25.48 4.14 -20.79
C ARG A 90 25.64 5.65 -20.96
N GLU A 91 24.67 6.43 -20.53
CA GLU A 91 24.71 7.89 -20.69
C GLU A 91 25.68 8.57 -19.72
N LYS A 92 25.87 8.00 -18.51
CA LYS A 92 26.95 8.39 -17.59
C LYS A 92 28.32 8.15 -18.22
N ASP A 93 28.55 6.98 -18.82
CA ASP A 93 29.82 6.65 -19.50
C ASP A 93 30.13 7.59 -20.66
N GLU A 94 29.12 7.89 -21.49
CA GLU A 94 29.25 8.84 -22.60
C GLU A 94 29.55 10.26 -22.08
N PHE A 95 28.94 10.68 -20.97
CA PHE A 95 29.20 11.97 -20.32
C PHE A 95 30.64 12.06 -19.77
N LYS A 96 31.10 11.03 -19.04
CA LYS A 96 32.48 10.92 -18.51
C LYS A 96 33.52 11.08 -19.62
N LYS A 97 33.35 10.33 -20.71
CA LYS A 97 34.24 10.38 -21.89
C LYS A 97 34.24 11.76 -22.55
N LYS A 98 33.07 12.38 -22.72
CA LYS A 98 32.94 13.69 -23.37
C LYS A 98 33.57 14.83 -22.57
N HIS A 99 33.46 14.77 -21.24
CA HIS A 99 33.97 15.80 -20.34
C HIS A 99 35.38 15.50 -19.80
N ASN A 100 35.95 14.33 -20.14
CA ASN A 100 37.26 13.86 -19.67
C ASN A 100 37.36 13.88 -18.14
N ILE A 101 36.35 13.28 -17.49
CA ILE A 101 36.25 13.11 -16.04
C ILE A 101 36.08 11.62 -15.72
N ASP A 102 36.69 11.16 -14.62
CA ASP A 102 36.60 9.75 -14.19
C ASP A 102 35.37 9.51 -13.29
N GLU A 103 34.99 10.51 -12.50
CA GLU A 103 33.87 10.47 -11.58
C GLU A 103 32.82 11.53 -11.93
N LEU A 104 31.54 11.18 -11.73
CA LEU A 104 30.44 12.13 -11.78
C LEU A 104 30.09 12.57 -10.37
N ASP A 105 29.85 13.87 -10.20
CA ASP A 105 29.12 14.34 -9.03
C ASP A 105 27.68 13.81 -9.02
N GLN A 106 27.09 13.78 -7.83
CA GLN A 106 25.75 13.23 -7.61
C GLN A 106 24.65 14.02 -8.35
N GLU A 107 24.84 15.32 -8.59
CA GLU A 107 23.87 16.18 -9.26
C GLU A 107 23.82 15.88 -10.77
N ALA A 108 24.98 15.74 -11.40
CA ALA A 108 25.12 15.33 -12.79
C ALA A 108 24.53 13.93 -13.00
N ALA A 109 24.81 13.00 -12.07
CA ALA A 109 24.27 11.64 -12.14
C ALA A 109 22.74 11.62 -12.07
N TRP A 110 22.16 12.42 -11.16
CA TRP A 110 20.71 12.57 -11.05
C TRP A 110 20.11 13.19 -12.32
N ARG A 111 20.73 14.23 -12.87
CA ARG A 111 20.21 14.90 -14.07
C ARG A 111 20.22 13.97 -15.29
N ILE A 112 21.26 13.16 -15.43
CA ILE A 112 21.31 12.12 -16.45
C ILE A 112 20.17 11.12 -16.23
N HIS A 113 19.99 10.65 -15.00
CA HIS A 113 18.89 9.74 -14.67
C HIS A 113 17.51 10.31 -15.02
N ASP A 114 17.21 11.55 -14.61
CA ASP A 114 15.91 12.20 -14.87
C ASP A 114 15.65 12.40 -16.38
N ASN A 115 16.68 12.82 -17.13
CA ASN A 115 16.59 12.98 -18.58
C ASN A 115 16.38 11.65 -19.30
N VAL A 116 17.12 10.61 -18.92
CA VAL A 116 16.95 9.25 -19.46
C VAL A 116 15.54 8.75 -19.18
N LEU A 117 15.06 8.90 -17.95
CA LEU A 117 13.73 8.48 -17.55
C LEU A 117 12.65 9.19 -18.37
N ALA A 118 12.73 10.52 -18.49
CA ALA A 118 11.78 11.31 -19.29
C ALA A 118 11.73 10.84 -20.75
N ARG A 119 12.90 10.62 -21.38
CA ARG A 119 13.01 10.12 -22.75
C ARG A 119 12.45 8.70 -22.90
N LEU A 120 12.67 7.83 -21.92
CA LEU A 120 12.12 6.48 -21.95
C LEU A 120 10.60 6.49 -21.82
N ILE A 121 10.03 7.28 -20.89
CA ILE A 121 8.58 7.39 -20.70
C ILE A 121 7.88 7.93 -21.95
N GLU A 122 8.50 8.90 -22.64
CA GLU A 122 7.96 9.52 -23.85
C GLU A 122 7.81 8.53 -25.02
N ASN A 123 8.74 7.57 -25.11
CA ASN A 123 8.81 6.59 -26.20
C ASN A 123 8.28 5.20 -25.82
N ALA A 124 7.96 4.98 -24.55
CA ALA A 124 7.45 3.71 -24.07
C ALA A 124 6.04 3.44 -24.59
N GLY A 125 5.75 2.16 -24.84
CA GLY A 125 4.36 1.69 -24.91
C GLY A 125 3.65 1.83 -23.56
N SER A 126 2.40 1.40 -23.53
CA SER A 126 1.61 1.39 -22.28
C SER A 126 1.11 0.00 -21.98
N GLU A 127 1.05 -0.32 -20.69
CA GLU A 127 0.32 -1.47 -20.16
C GLU A 127 -0.86 -0.96 -19.33
N VAL A 128 -2.00 -1.65 -19.44
CA VAL A 128 -3.20 -1.35 -18.66
C VAL A 128 -3.47 -2.49 -17.71
N GLU A 129 -3.55 -2.16 -16.43
CA GLU A 129 -3.94 -3.07 -15.36
C GLU A 129 -5.24 -2.58 -14.73
N SER A 130 -5.99 -3.48 -14.11
CA SER A 130 -7.24 -3.11 -13.44
C SER A 130 -7.49 -3.96 -12.21
N TRP A 131 -8.07 -3.33 -11.20
CA TRP A 131 -8.51 -3.94 -9.96
C TRP A 131 -9.99 -3.73 -9.77
N THR A 132 -10.63 -4.64 -9.06
CA THR A 132 -12.04 -4.54 -8.70
C THR A 132 -12.16 -4.21 -7.23
N GLY A 133 -13.08 -3.34 -6.89
CA GLY A 133 -13.58 -3.18 -5.54
C GLY A 133 -15.09 -3.29 -5.51
N TRP A 134 -15.65 -3.57 -4.35
CA TRP A 134 -17.09 -3.48 -4.14
C TRP A 134 -17.44 -3.04 -2.73
N ILE A 135 -18.61 -2.43 -2.61
CA ILE A 135 -19.27 -2.14 -1.35
C ILE A 135 -20.33 -3.20 -1.13
N ASP A 136 -20.29 -3.80 0.05
CA ASP A 136 -21.37 -4.60 0.62
C ASP A 136 -22.18 -3.72 1.56
N THR A 137 -23.39 -3.38 1.13
CA THR A 137 -24.29 -2.48 1.86
C THR A 137 -24.99 -3.16 3.04
N GLU A 138 -25.10 -4.49 3.02
CA GLU A 138 -25.73 -5.26 4.09
C GLU A 138 -24.77 -5.39 5.28
N HIS A 139 -23.50 -5.69 4.98
CA HIS A 139 -22.48 -5.94 5.99
C HIS A 139 -21.61 -4.69 6.29
N HIS A 140 -21.86 -3.57 5.61
CA HIS A 140 -21.11 -2.31 5.75
C HIS A 140 -19.61 -2.49 5.50
N LEU A 141 -19.25 -3.24 4.47
CA LEU A 141 -17.87 -3.53 4.09
C LEU A 141 -17.52 -2.88 2.75
N LEU A 142 -16.29 -2.40 2.63
CA LEU A 142 -15.64 -2.08 1.37
C LEU A 142 -14.52 -3.10 1.16
N ILE A 143 -14.59 -3.87 0.09
CA ILE A 143 -13.52 -4.79 -0.31
C ILE A 143 -12.76 -4.18 -1.48
N MET A 144 -11.46 -3.99 -1.31
CA MET A 144 -10.56 -3.52 -2.36
C MET A 144 -9.68 -4.67 -2.84
N GLY A 145 -9.67 -4.98 -4.15
CA GLY A 145 -8.92 -6.09 -4.74
C GLY A 145 -7.40 -5.91 -4.83
N ALA A 146 -6.79 -5.30 -3.82
CA ALA A 146 -5.36 -5.09 -3.67
C ALA A 146 -4.97 -5.13 -2.19
N THR A 147 -3.66 -5.11 -1.91
CA THR A 147 -3.09 -5.05 -0.56
C THR A 147 -2.01 -3.98 -0.46
N GLY A 148 -1.67 -3.56 0.76
CA GLY A 148 -0.62 -2.58 1.01
C GLY A 148 -0.88 -1.22 0.34
N THR A 149 0.18 -0.57 -0.14
CA THR A 149 0.11 0.78 -0.73
C THR A 149 -0.78 0.87 -1.96
N LEU A 150 -0.93 -0.23 -2.69
CA LEU A 150 -1.85 -0.29 -3.82
C LEU A 150 -3.29 -0.19 -3.35
N ALA A 151 -3.66 -0.87 -2.25
CA ALA A 151 -5.01 -0.75 -1.69
C ALA A 151 -5.31 0.69 -1.26
N ASP A 152 -4.36 1.35 -0.59
CA ASP A 152 -4.49 2.77 -0.21
C ASP A 152 -4.70 3.67 -1.42
N LYS A 153 -3.92 3.45 -2.50
CA LYS A 153 -4.04 4.19 -3.75
C LYS A 153 -5.42 3.99 -4.39
N LEU A 154 -5.93 2.76 -4.45
CA LEU A 154 -7.27 2.49 -4.99
C LEU A 154 -8.36 3.13 -4.13
N THR A 155 -8.20 3.14 -2.80
CA THR A 155 -9.12 3.82 -1.88
C THR A 155 -9.09 5.33 -2.07
N ASP A 156 -7.93 5.91 -2.39
CA ASP A 156 -7.81 7.34 -2.74
C ASP A 156 -8.50 7.68 -4.06
N GLU A 157 -8.39 6.83 -5.09
CA GLU A 157 -9.14 7.02 -6.35
C GLU A 157 -10.65 6.99 -6.11
N LEU A 158 -11.13 6.06 -5.27
CA LEU A 158 -12.54 6.04 -4.85
C LEU A 158 -12.93 7.30 -4.09
N ARG A 159 -12.11 7.72 -3.13
CA ARG A 159 -12.32 8.93 -2.33
C ARG A 159 -12.36 10.20 -3.20
N ALA A 160 -11.64 10.23 -4.32
CA ALA A 160 -11.68 11.34 -5.26
C ALA A 160 -12.98 11.40 -6.07
N ALA A 161 -13.62 10.26 -6.33
CA ALA A 161 -14.86 10.18 -7.11
C ALA A 161 -16.14 10.38 -6.29
N VAL A 162 -16.14 9.98 -5.01
CA VAL A 162 -17.29 10.13 -4.09
C VAL A 162 -17.18 11.38 -3.22
N GLU A 163 -18.27 11.88 -2.65
CA GLU A 163 -18.20 13.06 -1.77
C GLU A 163 -17.48 12.77 -0.46
N ARG A 164 -17.78 11.60 0.12
CA ARG A 164 -17.24 11.15 1.39
C ARG A 164 -17.05 9.65 1.36
N LEU A 165 -15.87 9.20 1.77
CA LEU A 165 -15.53 7.78 1.92
C LEU A 165 -15.21 7.47 3.38
N PRO A 166 -16.22 7.13 4.21
CA PRO A 166 -16.10 6.99 5.66
C PRO A 166 -15.62 5.57 6.03
N VAL A 167 -14.39 5.25 5.63
CA VAL A 167 -13.83 3.90 5.77
C VAL A 167 -12.72 3.82 6.83
N ALA A 168 -12.58 2.64 7.44
CA ALA A 168 -11.51 2.29 8.36
C ALA A 168 -11.00 0.87 8.04
N LEU A 169 -9.71 0.61 8.28
CA LEU A 169 -9.20 -0.76 8.23
C LEU A 169 -9.84 -1.60 9.34
N ILE A 170 -10.01 -2.90 9.09
CA ILE A 170 -10.43 -3.84 10.14
C ILE A 170 -9.32 -3.92 11.20
N THR A 171 -9.72 -3.75 12.45
CA THR A 171 -8.92 -4.04 13.62
C THR A 171 -9.76 -4.84 14.59
N THR A 172 -9.17 -5.82 15.25
CA THR A 172 -9.85 -6.73 16.17
C THR A 172 -9.31 -6.62 17.58
N GLU A 173 -10.03 -7.16 18.57
CA GLU A 173 -9.62 -7.12 19.98
C GLU A 173 -8.32 -7.91 20.21
N LYS A 174 -8.18 -9.06 19.55
CA LYS A 174 -6.91 -9.79 19.44
C LYS A 174 -6.24 -9.55 18.09
N ASP A 175 -4.94 -9.30 18.10
CA ASP A 175 -4.15 -9.07 16.89
C ASP A 175 -4.01 -10.37 16.07
N PRO A 176 -4.04 -10.31 14.72
CA PRO A 176 -3.85 -11.51 13.90
C PRO A 176 -2.54 -12.25 14.16
N SER A 177 -1.44 -11.54 14.43
CA SER A 177 -0.16 -12.19 14.72
C SER A 177 -0.23 -12.98 16.03
N GLU A 178 -0.94 -12.45 17.03
CA GLU A 178 -1.17 -13.13 18.31
C GLU A 178 -1.99 -14.40 18.09
N MET A 179 -3.10 -14.30 17.36
CA MET A 179 -3.98 -15.44 17.07
C MET A 179 -3.28 -16.52 16.25
N LEU A 180 -2.55 -16.12 15.19
CA LEU A 180 -1.75 -17.04 14.38
C LEU A 180 -0.72 -17.77 15.23
N THR A 181 -0.06 -17.05 16.15
CA THR A 181 0.90 -17.66 17.08
C THR A 181 0.22 -18.64 18.03
N GLN A 182 -0.96 -18.30 18.57
CA GLN A 182 -1.75 -19.18 19.43
C GLN A 182 -2.17 -20.46 18.70
N TRP A 183 -2.66 -20.37 17.47
CA TRP A 183 -3.03 -21.54 16.67
C TRP A 183 -1.82 -22.38 16.30
N MET A 184 -0.69 -21.75 15.99
CA MET A 184 0.56 -22.46 15.71
C MET A 184 1.01 -23.32 16.89
N LEU A 185 0.91 -22.81 18.11
CA LEU A 185 1.23 -23.56 19.33
C LEU A 185 0.21 -24.66 19.66
N ASN A 186 -0.96 -24.65 19.00
CA ASN A 186 -2.02 -25.64 19.16
C ASN A 186 -2.12 -26.54 17.92
N ASP A 187 -1.02 -27.22 17.58
CA ASP A 187 -0.90 -28.10 16.41
C ASP A 187 -1.31 -27.43 15.08
N GLY A 188 -1.14 -26.11 14.97
CA GLY A 188 -1.52 -25.36 13.78
C GLY A 188 -3.02 -25.25 13.54
N ARG A 189 -3.88 -25.34 14.56
CA ARG A 189 -5.35 -25.30 14.36
C ARG A 189 -6.14 -24.64 15.50
N THR A 190 -7.38 -24.26 15.21
CA THR A 190 -8.36 -23.83 16.21
C THR A 190 -8.98 -25.02 16.94
N GLU A 191 -9.41 -24.80 18.18
CA GLU A 191 -10.26 -25.75 18.92
C GLU A 191 -11.70 -25.76 18.40
N GLN A 192 -12.17 -24.63 17.86
CA GLN A 192 -13.48 -24.52 17.24
C GLN A 192 -13.55 -25.45 16.03
N GLU A 193 -14.53 -26.33 16.04
CA GLU A 193 -14.87 -27.21 14.92
C GLU A 193 -15.94 -26.57 14.05
N HIS A 194 -15.88 -26.86 12.76
CA HIS A 194 -16.84 -26.46 11.76
C HIS A 194 -17.30 -27.71 11.01
N GLN A 195 -18.60 -27.82 10.81
CA GLN A 195 -19.16 -28.87 9.99
C GLN A 195 -18.93 -28.48 8.53
N SER A 196 -17.95 -29.09 7.87
CA SER A 196 -17.72 -28.81 6.47
C SER A 196 -18.96 -29.18 5.65
N PRO A 197 -19.13 -28.56 4.48
CA PRO A 197 -20.23 -28.92 3.60
C PRO A 197 -20.22 -30.37 3.10
N LEU A 198 -19.10 -31.10 3.23
CA LEU A 198 -19.03 -32.53 2.91
C LEU A 198 -19.53 -33.43 4.04
N GLY A 199 -19.96 -32.86 5.17
CA GLY A 199 -20.38 -33.62 6.35
C GLY A 199 -19.22 -34.07 7.24
N ASP A 200 -17.98 -33.73 6.89
CA ASP A 200 -16.82 -33.95 7.75
C ASP A 200 -16.67 -32.79 8.73
N THR A 201 -16.34 -33.10 9.98
CA THR A 201 -16.00 -32.12 11.01
C THR A 201 -14.53 -31.72 10.84
N VAL A 202 -14.28 -30.44 10.57
CA VAL A 202 -12.95 -29.88 10.34
C VAL A 202 -12.67 -28.74 11.33
N PRO A 203 -11.41 -28.42 11.67
CA PRO A 203 -11.11 -27.20 12.39
C PRO A 203 -11.60 -25.98 11.62
N LEU A 204 -12.13 -24.98 12.33
CA LEU A 204 -12.56 -23.73 11.71
C LEU A 204 -11.40 -23.00 11.03
N VAL A 205 -10.20 -23.01 11.62
CA VAL A 205 -8.96 -22.56 10.97
C VAL A 205 -7.85 -23.59 11.16
N SER A 206 -7.09 -23.82 10.09
CA SER A 206 -5.86 -24.62 10.11
C SER A 206 -4.73 -23.92 9.36
N ILE A 207 -3.56 -23.81 9.99
CA ILE A 207 -2.34 -23.25 9.41
C ILE A 207 -1.73 -24.25 8.42
N GLN A 208 -1.27 -23.72 7.29
CA GLN A 208 -0.69 -24.46 6.18
C GLN A 208 0.84 -24.23 6.13
N GLU A 209 1.45 -24.60 5.03
CA GLU A 209 2.90 -24.73 4.88
C GLU A 209 3.68 -23.40 4.78
N LYS A 210 3.02 -22.27 4.52
CA LYS A 210 3.72 -20.98 4.31
C LYS A 210 3.58 -20.06 5.51
N LEU A 211 4.71 -19.77 6.15
CA LEU A 211 4.81 -18.93 7.33
C LEU A 211 5.79 -17.80 7.09
N LYS A 212 5.50 -16.62 7.64
CA LYS A 212 6.44 -15.51 7.70
C LYS A 212 6.54 -14.99 9.12
N PHE A 213 7.73 -15.11 9.67
CA PHE A 213 8.09 -14.56 10.97
C PHE A 213 8.75 -13.21 10.78
N LYS A 214 8.45 -12.28 11.69
CA LYS A 214 9.07 -10.96 11.73
C LYS A 214 9.72 -10.77 13.09
N SER A 215 10.96 -10.30 13.12
CA SER A 215 11.63 -9.98 14.38
C SER A 215 10.90 -8.86 15.09
N LEU A 216 10.75 -8.98 16.41
CA LEU A 216 10.44 -7.90 17.34
C LEU A 216 11.69 -7.03 17.46
N SER A 217 11.90 -6.20 16.44
CA SER A 217 12.92 -5.16 16.48
C SER A 217 12.39 -3.95 17.24
N GLY A 218 13.29 -3.24 17.93
CA GLY A 218 12.97 -1.93 18.50
C GLY A 218 12.49 -0.96 17.41
N PRO A 219 11.80 0.13 17.78
CA PRO A 219 11.11 0.97 16.79
C PRO A 219 11.92 1.50 15.58
N GLY A 220 13.25 1.42 15.46
CA GLY A 220 14.06 1.94 14.34
C GLY A 220 14.98 0.90 13.74
N GLU A 221 14.91 -0.32 14.25
CA GLU A 221 15.78 -1.40 13.84
C GLU A 221 15.16 -2.13 12.65
N PRO A 222 15.96 -2.48 11.61
CA PRO A 222 15.46 -3.21 10.47
C PRO A 222 14.88 -4.55 10.92
N SER A 223 13.57 -4.71 10.75
CA SER A 223 12.92 -5.97 11.07
C SER A 223 13.34 -7.05 10.09
N THR A 224 13.90 -8.14 10.60
CA THR A 224 14.25 -9.30 9.78
C THR A 224 13.00 -10.14 9.57
N THR A 225 12.73 -10.49 8.31
CA THR A 225 11.64 -11.41 7.96
C THR A 225 12.20 -12.76 7.57
N ILE A 226 11.71 -13.83 8.20
CA ILE A 226 12.06 -15.21 7.87
C ILE A 226 10.83 -15.86 7.25
N SER A 227 10.97 -16.42 6.06
CA SER A 227 9.90 -17.18 5.39
C SER A 227 10.20 -18.66 5.46
N ILE A 228 9.22 -19.46 5.91
CA ILE A 228 9.28 -20.92 5.92
C ILE A 228 8.21 -21.41 4.96
N ASN A 229 8.58 -22.33 4.07
CA ASN A 229 7.67 -22.99 3.14
C ASN A 229 7.85 -24.51 3.26
N GLY A 230 6.76 -25.24 3.50
CA GLY A 230 6.72 -26.69 3.62
C GLY A 230 6.44 -27.15 5.05
N ASP A 231 6.83 -28.39 5.37
CA ASP A 231 6.76 -28.89 6.74
C ASP A 231 7.60 -28.02 7.69
N TYR A 232 6.99 -27.59 8.78
CA TYR A 232 7.63 -26.79 9.82
C TYR A 232 7.93 -27.67 11.04
N PRO A 233 9.20 -28.06 11.28
CA PRO A 233 9.57 -28.75 12.51
C PRO A 233 9.18 -27.91 13.72
N PRO A 234 8.43 -28.45 14.71
CA PRO A 234 7.99 -27.70 15.88
C PRO A 234 9.15 -26.98 16.60
N GLU A 235 10.31 -27.62 16.65
CA GLU A 235 11.55 -27.09 17.23
C GLU A 235 11.98 -25.75 16.62
N ILE A 236 11.87 -25.59 15.30
CA ILE A 236 12.26 -24.35 14.60
C ILE A 236 11.27 -23.23 14.93
N VAL A 237 9.98 -23.55 14.92
CA VAL A 237 8.92 -22.59 15.23
C VAL A 237 9.02 -22.12 16.67
N GLU A 238 9.17 -23.03 17.63
CA GLU A 238 9.39 -22.73 19.04
C GLU A 238 10.65 -21.89 19.25
N THR A 239 11.74 -22.23 18.56
CA THR A 239 12.99 -21.45 18.61
C THR A 239 12.76 -20.02 18.13
N LEU A 240 12.10 -19.82 16.99
CA LEU A 240 11.83 -18.48 16.46
C LEU A 240 10.95 -17.67 17.40
N LEU A 241 9.85 -18.25 17.89
CA LEU A 241 8.96 -17.60 18.85
C LEU A 241 9.68 -17.26 20.16
N GLY A 242 10.64 -18.08 20.59
CA GLY A 242 11.47 -17.82 21.76
C GLY A 242 12.56 -16.75 21.56
N HIS A 243 13.01 -16.50 20.32
CA HIS A 243 14.07 -15.54 19.99
C HIS A 243 13.54 -14.18 19.53
N SER A 244 12.42 -13.73 20.11
CA SER A 244 11.80 -12.44 19.79
C SER A 244 11.35 -12.33 18.33
N TYR A 245 10.75 -13.39 17.75
CA TYR A 245 10.00 -13.28 16.50
C TYR A 245 8.51 -13.49 16.74
N THR A 246 7.67 -12.83 15.94
CA THR A 246 6.22 -13.08 15.89
C THR A 246 5.83 -13.66 14.54
N LEU A 247 4.81 -14.52 14.53
CA LEU A 247 4.21 -15.01 13.30
C LEU A 247 3.36 -13.90 12.67
N HIS A 248 3.98 -13.13 11.78
CA HIS A 248 3.40 -11.94 11.16
C HIS A 248 2.43 -12.26 10.01
N GLN A 249 2.63 -13.39 9.33
CA GLN A 249 1.74 -13.86 8.27
C GLN A 249 1.78 -15.39 8.20
N ALA A 250 0.63 -16.01 7.94
CA ALA A 250 0.53 -17.43 7.65
C ALA A 250 -0.47 -17.71 6.53
N GLU A 251 -0.21 -18.75 5.74
CA GLU A 251 -1.20 -19.40 4.90
C GLU A 251 -2.11 -20.26 5.79
N ILE A 252 -3.41 -20.05 5.69
CA ILE A 252 -4.43 -20.72 6.50
C ILE A 252 -5.54 -21.24 5.61
N THR A 253 -6.21 -22.30 6.06
CA THR A 253 -7.47 -22.78 5.51
C THR A 253 -8.58 -22.49 6.51
N VAL A 254 -9.63 -21.82 6.07
CA VAL A 254 -10.82 -21.47 6.85
C VAL A 254 -11.98 -22.38 6.43
N ALA A 255 -12.64 -22.97 7.42
CA ALA A 255 -13.80 -23.87 7.28
C ALA A 255 -13.57 -25.07 6.31
N GLY A 256 -12.31 -25.42 6.04
CA GLY A 256 -11.95 -26.44 5.05
C GLY A 256 -12.26 -26.07 3.59
N MET A 257 -12.62 -24.82 3.30
CA MET A 257 -13.13 -24.37 2.00
C MET A 257 -12.30 -23.25 1.38
N CYS A 258 -11.77 -22.34 2.21
CA CYS A 258 -11.09 -21.13 1.76
C CYS A 258 -9.64 -21.15 2.20
N LYS A 259 -8.71 -21.15 1.25
CA LYS A 259 -7.28 -21.04 1.50
C LYS A 259 -6.85 -19.59 1.28
N LEU A 260 -6.12 -19.00 2.22
CA LEU A 260 -5.65 -17.62 2.12
C LEU A 260 -4.41 -17.36 2.95
N ASN A 261 -3.67 -16.29 2.65
CA ASN A 261 -2.61 -15.77 3.50
C ASN A 261 -3.16 -14.56 4.26
N LEU A 262 -3.15 -14.64 5.59
CA LEU A 262 -3.54 -13.56 6.49
C LEU A 262 -2.29 -12.95 7.11
N ASN A 263 -2.19 -11.63 7.11
CA ASN A 263 -1.16 -10.90 7.85
C ASN A 263 -1.74 -10.07 9.01
N ASP A 264 -0.85 -9.49 9.80
CA ASP A 264 -1.13 -8.59 10.93
C ASP A 264 -2.01 -7.37 10.60
N LYS A 265 -2.08 -6.95 9.33
CA LYS A 265 -2.84 -5.79 8.85
C LYS A 265 -4.16 -6.16 8.20
N TRP A 266 -4.67 -7.38 8.40
CA TRP A 266 -5.89 -7.87 7.73
C TRP A 266 -5.82 -7.83 6.19
N SER A 267 -4.62 -7.74 5.61
CA SER A 267 -4.42 -7.87 4.18
C SER A 267 -4.44 -9.35 3.81
N ILE A 268 -5.27 -9.69 2.83
CA ILE A 268 -5.48 -11.07 2.41
C ILE A 268 -4.84 -11.28 1.05
N SER A 269 -4.04 -12.32 0.91
CA SER A 269 -3.38 -12.68 -0.36
C SER A 269 -3.39 -14.18 -0.63
N GLY A 270 -3.26 -14.58 -1.89
CA GLY A 270 -3.41 -16.00 -2.28
C GLY A 270 -4.77 -16.59 -1.89
N TYR A 271 -5.83 -15.78 -1.91
CA TYR A 271 -7.19 -16.24 -1.65
C TYR A 271 -7.65 -17.19 -2.76
N GLU A 272 -7.96 -18.41 -2.35
CA GLU A 272 -8.41 -19.50 -3.19
C GLU A 272 -9.61 -20.17 -2.52
N PHE A 273 -10.68 -20.39 -3.26
CA PHE A 273 -11.82 -21.18 -2.81
C PHE A 273 -12.32 -22.03 -3.97
N ASP A 274 -12.76 -23.24 -3.66
CA ASP A 274 -13.28 -24.17 -4.68
C ASP A 274 -14.69 -23.75 -5.10
N ARG A 275 -14.75 -23.02 -6.22
CA ARG A 275 -15.99 -22.52 -6.81
C ARG A 275 -16.96 -23.64 -7.20
N GLY A 276 -16.46 -24.72 -7.80
CA GLY A 276 -17.31 -25.80 -8.27
C GLY A 276 -18.04 -26.44 -7.09
N ARG A 277 -17.26 -26.78 -6.07
CA ARG A 277 -17.78 -27.37 -4.84
C ARG A 277 -18.74 -26.43 -4.11
N PHE A 278 -18.45 -25.13 -4.03
CA PHE A 278 -19.34 -24.15 -3.39
C PHE A 278 -20.69 -24.02 -4.14
N LEU A 279 -20.67 -24.05 -5.47
CA LEU A 279 -21.90 -24.02 -6.27
C LEU A 279 -22.77 -25.26 -6.04
N ASP A 280 -22.15 -26.44 -5.97
CA ASP A 280 -22.85 -27.69 -5.67
C ASP A 280 -23.58 -27.60 -4.32
N ILE A 281 -22.88 -27.11 -3.28
CA ILE A 281 -23.44 -26.91 -1.93
C ILE A 281 -24.61 -25.93 -1.96
N LYS A 282 -24.45 -24.78 -2.63
CA LYS A 282 -25.53 -23.79 -2.70
C LYS A 282 -26.77 -24.34 -3.40
N GLN A 283 -26.61 -25.09 -4.49
CA GLN A 283 -27.72 -25.73 -5.18
C GLN A 283 -28.41 -26.81 -4.34
N GLU A 284 -27.67 -27.52 -3.48
CA GLU A 284 -28.26 -28.46 -2.53
C GLU A 284 -29.08 -27.74 -1.44
N THR A 285 -28.58 -26.62 -0.93
CA THR A 285 -29.24 -25.85 0.14
C THR A 285 -30.42 -25.00 -0.34
N ASP A 286 -30.35 -24.45 -1.55
CA ASP A 286 -31.41 -23.71 -2.23
C ASP A 286 -31.48 -24.11 -3.71
N PRO A 287 -32.25 -25.16 -4.05
CA PRO A 287 -32.39 -25.65 -5.41
C PRO A 287 -33.07 -24.66 -6.37
N THR A 288 -33.64 -23.57 -5.85
CA THR A 288 -34.30 -22.53 -6.66
C THR A 288 -33.38 -21.37 -7.01
N ALA A 289 -32.18 -21.32 -6.42
CA ALA A 289 -31.20 -20.29 -6.70
C ALA A 289 -30.65 -20.45 -8.14
N GLU A 290 -31.04 -19.54 -9.03
CA GLU A 290 -30.49 -19.45 -10.37
C GLU A 290 -29.12 -18.74 -10.31
N ILE A 291 -28.04 -19.51 -10.17
CA ILE A 291 -26.68 -18.97 -10.10
C ILE A 291 -26.12 -18.81 -11.51
N SER A 292 -26.12 -17.58 -12.03
CA SER A 292 -25.40 -17.25 -13.27
C SER A 292 -23.88 -17.33 -13.06
N LEU A 293 -23.16 -17.86 -14.04
CA LEU A 293 -21.69 -17.89 -14.05
C LEU A 293 -21.07 -16.72 -14.83
N ASP A 294 -21.88 -15.73 -15.19
CA ASP A 294 -21.40 -14.45 -15.71
C ASP A 294 -20.57 -13.68 -14.66
N VAL A 295 -20.14 -12.47 -15.03
CA VAL A 295 -19.35 -11.60 -14.16
C VAL A 295 -20.09 -11.26 -12.87
N ALA A 296 -21.40 -11.02 -12.95
CA ALA A 296 -22.23 -10.60 -11.83
C ALA A 296 -22.42 -11.75 -10.82
N GLY A 297 -22.83 -12.93 -11.28
CA GLY A 297 -22.99 -14.09 -10.41
C GLY A 297 -21.67 -14.58 -9.81
N SER A 298 -20.57 -14.51 -10.58
CA SER A 298 -19.23 -14.76 -10.04
C SER A 298 -18.85 -13.81 -8.91
N LEU A 299 -19.25 -12.54 -8.99
CA LEU A 299 -18.95 -11.53 -7.98
C LEU A 299 -19.81 -11.70 -6.72
N LEU A 300 -21.10 -11.99 -6.87
CA LEU A 300 -21.99 -12.28 -5.74
C LEU A 300 -21.49 -13.49 -4.95
N LEU A 301 -21.06 -14.55 -5.65
CA LEU A 301 -20.47 -15.74 -5.03
C LEU A 301 -19.21 -15.41 -4.23
N LEU A 302 -18.34 -14.57 -4.81
CA LEU A 302 -17.12 -14.10 -4.17
C LEU A 302 -17.41 -13.27 -2.92
N ALA A 303 -18.34 -12.31 -3.02
CA ALA A 303 -18.67 -11.39 -1.94
C ALA A 303 -19.21 -12.14 -0.72
N ASP A 304 -20.15 -13.05 -0.94
CA ASP A 304 -20.76 -13.89 0.10
C ASP A 304 -19.71 -14.75 0.82
N ASN A 305 -18.89 -15.48 0.07
CA ASN A 305 -17.86 -16.34 0.64
C ASN A 305 -16.75 -15.54 1.36
N ILE A 306 -16.38 -14.37 0.84
CA ILE A 306 -15.43 -13.48 1.52
C ILE A 306 -16.03 -12.96 2.83
N TYR A 307 -17.30 -12.57 2.84
CA TYR A 307 -17.97 -12.14 4.06
C TYR A 307 -18.00 -13.24 5.12
N GLU A 308 -18.44 -14.46 4.77
CA GLU A 308 -18.46 -15.59 5.71
C GLU A 308 -17.06 -15.90 6.26
N THR A 309 -16.05 -15.90 5.38
CA THR A 309 -14.65 -16.11 5.76
C THR A 309 -14.17 -15.03 6.73
N LEU A 310 -14.45 -13.75 6.44
CA LEU A 310 -14.10 -12.63 7.31
C LEU A 310 -14.83 -12.72 8.65
N ASN A 311 -16.12 -13.08 8.66
CA ASN A 311 -16.89 -13.18 9.90
C ASN A 311 -16.31 -14.26 10.84
N HIS A 312 -16.01 -15.45 10.32
CA HIS A 312 -15.34 -16.49 11.11
C HIS A 312 -14.00 -16.03 11.69
N LEU A 313 -13.18 -15.34 10.88
CA LEU A 313 -11.91 -14.80 11.35
C LEU A 313 -12.14 -13.74 12.43
N ILE A 314 -13.03 -12.78 12.21
CA ILE A 314 -13.32 -11.70 13.16
C ILE A 314 -13.81 -12.25 14.50
N GLU A 315 -14.70 -13.25 14.49
CA GLU A 315 -15.17 -13.92 15.71
C GLU A 315 -14.03 -14.59 16.48
N LEU A 316 -13.15 -15.31 15.80
CA LEU A 316 -11.97 -15.92 16.42
C LEU A 316 -11.01 -14.88 17.02
N HIS A 317 -10.94 -13.69 16.43
CA HIS A 317 -10.15 -12.56 16.93
C HIS A 317 -10.90 -11.71 17.98
N GLN A 318 -12.00 -12.24 18.53
CA GLN A 318 -12.82 -11.62 19.59
C GLN A 318 -13.57 -10.35 19.15
N GLY A 319 -13.91 -10.24 17.87
CA GLY A 319 -14.70 -9.16 17.32
C GLY A 319 -13.89 -7.93 16.94
N ILE A 320 -14.60 -6.97 16.34
CA ILE A 320 -14.03 -5.71 15.84
C ILE A 320 -13.77 -4.77 17.02
N LYS A 321 -12.54 -4.29 17.12
CA LYS A 321 -12.15 -3.20 18.01
C LYS A 321 -12.66 -1.86 17.46
N GLU A 322 -12.95 -0.89 18.34
CA GLU A 322 -13.48 0.43 17.97
C GLU A 322 -12.75 1.04 16.75
N PRO A 323 -13.43 1.15 15.58
CA PRO A 323 -12.77 1.53 14.35
C PRO A 323 -12.34 2.99 14.35
N LYS A 324 -11.10 3.23 13.92
CA LYS A 324 -10.59 4.58 13.70
C LYS A 324 -10.87 5.03 12.27
N PHE A 325 -12.05 5.59 12.06
CA PHE A 325 -12.39 6.21 10.77
C PHE A 325 -11.47 7.40 10.48
N SER A 326 -11.06 7.54 9.22
CA SER A 326 -10.32 8.73 8.78
C SER A 326 -11.09 9.99 9.17
N LYS A 327 -10.43 10.96 9.83
CA LYS A 327 -11.06 12.22 10.23
C LYS A 327 -11.76 12.85 9.03
N GLU A 328 -13.03 13.19 9.21
CA GLU A 328 -13.79 13.94 8.21
C GLU A 328 -13.00 15.21 7.88
N LYS A 329 -12.62 15.39 6.60
CA LYS A 329 -12.34 16.72 6.11
C LYS A 329 -13.67 17.48 6.21
N LYS A 330 -13.89 18.20 7.31
CA LYS A 330 -14.92 19.24 7.35
C LYS A 330 -14.59 20.20 6.22
N ILE A 331 -15.41 20.19 5.19
CA ILE A 331 -15.53 21.34 4.29
C ILE A 331 -16.39 22.34 5.08
N ASP A 332 -15.76 23.10 5.97
CA ASP A 332 -16.41 24.26 6.58
C ASP A 332 -16.32 25.38 5.52
N ASP A 333 -17.43 25.61 4.81
CA ASP A 333 -17.58 26.68 3.82
C ASP A 333 -17.54 28.09 4.44
N ASP A 334 -17.46 28.22 5.75
CA ASP A 334 -17.32 29.50 6.44
C ASP A 334 -16.50 29.32 7.72
N LYS A 335 -15.19 29.62 7.68
CA LYS A 335 -14.53 30.25 8.84
C LYS A 335 -13.24 30.97 8.49
N GLN A 336 -13.39 32.28 8.57
CA GLN A 336 -12.37 33.29 8.73
C GLN A 336 -11.38 32.92 9.85
N ILE A 337 -10.11 32.94 9.47
CA ILE A 337 -8.86 32.92 10.25
C ILE A 337 -9.00 33.19 11.76
N GLY A 338 -8.64 32.19 12.56
CA GLY A 338 -8.35 32.31 13.99
C GLY A 338 -7.95 30.94 14.56
N LEU A 339 -6.66 30.58 14.49
CA LEU A 339 -6.11 29.40 15.16
C LEU A 339 -5.73 29.79 16.59
N GLU A 340 -6.40 29.21 17.59
CA GLU A 340 -5.95 29.24 18.99
C GLU A 340 -4.84 28.19 19.18
N LEU A 341 -3.81 28.58 19.96
CA LEU A 341 -2.52 27.90 20.08
C LEU A 341 -2.57 26.51 20.76
N ASP A 342 -3.68 26.17 21.41
CA ASP A 342 -3.75 25.00 22.30
C ASP A 342 -4.02 23.68 21.55
N ASP A 343 -4.63 23.74 20.36
CA ASP A 343 -4.89 22.55 19.52
C ASP A 343 -3.64 22.00 18.83
N ALA A 344 -2.63 22.84 18.63
CA ALA A 344 -1.36 22.44 18.02
C ALA A 344 -0.50 21.60 18.98
N GLN A 345 -0.60 21.87 20.28
CA GLN A 345 0.21 21.19 21.30
C GLN A 345 -0.29 19.76 21.55
N ALA A 346 -1.61 19.53 21.54
CA ALA A 346 -2.19 18.19 21.68
C ALA A 346 -1.91 17.26 20.47
N MET A 347 -1.75 17.82 19.26
CA MET A 347 -1.30 17.04 18.09
C MET A 347 0.18 16.68 18.18
N LEU A 348 1.02 17.58 18.70
CA LEU A 348 2.46 17.37 18.89
C LEU A 348 2.76 16.24 19.88
N ASP A 349 2.02 16.15 20.98
CA ASP A 349 2.24 15.12 22.00
C ASP A 349 1.85 13.70 21.51
N SER A 350 0.92 13.58 20.55
CA SER A 350 0.49 12.30 19.96
C SER A 350 1.44 11.75 18.88
N VAL A 351 2.36 12.57 18.37
CA VAL A 351 3.33 12.22 17.32
C VAL A 351 4.68 11.78 17.90
N GLN A 352 4.96 12.14 19.16
CA GLN A 352 6.26 11.86 19.80
C GLN A 352 6.50 10.41 20.21
N GLU A 353 5.48 9.54 20.24
CA GLU A 353 5.66 8.14 20.66
C GLU A 353 6.05 7.16 19.53
N ASN A 354 6.17 7.59 18.26
CA ASN A 354 6.43 6.66 17.14
C ASN A 354 7.42 7.18 16.08
N THR A 355 8.42 7.98 16.45
CA THR A 355 9.42 8.47 15.48
C THR A 355 10.78 7.82 15.70
N GLU A 356 10.92 6.56 15.30
CA GLU A 356 12.23 6.02 14.92
C GLU A 356 12.31 5.93 13.38
N PHE A 357 13.36 6.55 12.85
CA PHE A 357 13.53 6.86 11.44
C PHE A 357 14.18 5.68 10.70
N ILE A 358 13.37 4.91 9.99
CA ILE A 358 13.87 3.96 8.99
C ILE A 358 13.55 4.54 7.62
N VAL A 359 14.55 4.59 6.72
CA VAL A 359 14.38 4.95 5.29
C VAL A 359 13.35 4.04 4.56
N ASN A 360 12.80 3.03 5.26
CA ASN A 360 11.82 2.05 4.80
C ASN A 360 10.35 2.50 4.88
N GLY A 361 10.04 3.76 5.20
CA GLY A 361 8.71 4.30 4.90
C GLY A 361 8.46 4.20 3.38
N THR A 362 7.37 3.55 2.95
CA THR A 362 7.17 3.13 1.54
C THR A 362 7.39 4.27 0.54
N LYS A 363 6.92 5.48 0.86
CA LYS A 363 7.09 6.67 0.02
C LYS A 363 8.51 7.22 0.01
N LEU A 364 9.23 7.16 1.13
CA LEU A 364 10.62 7.61 1.23
C LEU A 364 11.54 6.63 0.51
N ALA A 365 11.34 5.32 0.71
CA ALA A 365 12.06 4.26 0.01
C ALA A 365 11.91 4.35 -1.51
N GLU A 366 10.71 4.68 -2.03
CA GLU A 366 10.48 4.92 -3.46
C GLU A 366 11.24 6.15 -3.99
N LEU A 367 11.33 7.22 -3.19
CA LEU A 367 12.00 8.47 -3.57
C LEU A 367 13.52 8.35 -3.54
N THR A 368 14.07 7.51 -2.66
CA THR A 368 15.52 7.32 -2.45
C THR A 368 16.07 6.05 -3.08
N ARG A 369 15.25 5.24 -3.75
CA ARG A 369 15.67 3.98 -4.38
C ARG A 369 16.62 4.23 -5.56
N GLN A 370 17.79 3.64 -5.51
CA GLN A 370 18.68 3.52 -6.65
C GLN A 370 19.19 2.08 -6.77
N TYR A 371 19.76 1.75 -7.93
CA TYR A 371 20.39 0.45 -8.15
C TYR A 371 21.83 0.68 -8.56
N ASP A 372 22.75 -0.04 -7.94
CA ASP A 372 24.15 -0.03 -8.34
C ASP A 372 24.37 -0.82 -9.65
N GLU A 373 25.61 -0.83 -10.13
CA GLU A 373 26.04 -1.56 -11.33
C GLU A 373 25.80 -3.08 -11.26
N ASN A 374 25.64 -3.64 -10.05
CA ASN A 374 25.38 -5.05 -9.80
C ASN A 374 23.88 -5.35 -9.62
N GLY A 375 23.03 -4.33 -9.69
CA GLY A 375 21.59 -4.46 -9.49
C GLY A 375 21.17 -4.56 -8.02
N ASN A 376 22.06 -4.23 -7.08
CA ASN A 376 21.72 -4.11 -5.67
C ASN A 376 21.02 -2.78 -5.41
N GLU A 377 20.01 -2.84 -4.55
CA GLU A 377 19.31 -1.64 -4.09
C GLU A 377 20.21 -0.81 -3.18
N THR A 378 20.34 0.48 -3.49
CA THR A 378 21.11 1.47 -2.73
C THR A 378 20.24 2.68 -2.42
N VAL A 379 20.58 3.40 -1.34
CA VAL A 379 19.89 4.61 -0.90
C VAL A 379 20.58 5.83 -1.50
N PHE A 380 19.84 6.62 -2.27
CA PHE A 380 20.31 7.87 -2.86
C PHE A 380 19.49 9.07 -2.35
N PHE A 381 20.20 10.11 -1.90
CA PHE A 381 19.62 11.39 -1.54
C PHE A 381 20.04 12.45 -2.59
N ASP A 382 19.10 13.29 -3.03
CA ASP A 382 19.45 14.41 -3.92
C ASP A 382 20.47 15.33 -3.22
N PRO A 383 21.58 15.73 -3.87
CA PRO A 383 22.61 16.59 -3.25
C PRO A 383 22.07 17.91 -2.71
N LEU A 384 21.03 18.44 -3.35
CA LEU A 384 20.40 19.69 -2.96
C LEU A 384 19.35 19.50 -1.85
N THR A 385 19.20 18.29 -1.31
CA THR A 385 18.26 18.02 -0.21
C THR A 385 18.55 18.89 1.01
N ALA A 386 19.83 19.02 1.40
CA ALA A 386 20.23 19.86 2.51
C ALA A 386 19.98 21.35 2.21
N ASP A 387 20.36 21.82 1.02
CA ASP A 387 20.12 23.20 0.59
C ASP A 387 18.63 23.53 0.48
N ALA A 388 17.82 22.57 0.01
CA ALA A 388 16.38 22.69 -0.05
C ALA A 388 15.77 22.80 1.34
N ARG A 389 16.23 21.98 2.31
CA ARG A 389 15.83 22.08 3.72
C ARG A 389 16.14 23.47 4.27
N ASP A 390 17.37 23.95 4.07
CA ASP A 390 17.81 25.25 4.59
C ASP A 390 17.04 26.41 3.95
N LEU A 391 16.73 26.33 2.65
CA LEU A 391 15.89 27.33 1.97
C LEU A 391 14.45 27.31 2.46
N ILE A 392 13.88 26.12 2.67
CA ILE A 392 12.54 25.95 3.25
C ILE A 392 12.51 26.52 4.67
N ALA A 393 13.56 26.26 5.46
CA ALA A 393 13.74 26.79 6.81
C ALA A 393 13.81 28.31 6.84
N ALA A 394 14.69 28.88 6.02
CA ALA A 394 14.96 30.31 6.00
C ALA A 394 13.77 31.14 5.49
N HIS A 395 13.03 30.61 4.52
CA HIS A 395 11.97 31.36 3.85
C HIS A 395 10.55 30.94 4.24
N GLN A 396 10.40 29.90 5.06
CA GLN A 396 9.11 29.35 5.49
C GLN A 396 8.16 29.11 4.30
N LYS A 397 8.73 28.72 3.15
CA LYS A 397 8.02 28.58 1.87
C LYS A 397 8.48 27.31 1.20
N ALA A 398 7.51 26.44 0.91
CA ALA A 398 7.75 25.14 0.34
C ALA A 398 6.83 24.94 -0.88
N SER A 399 7.35 25.23 -2.07
CA SER A 399 6.68 24.95 -3.34
C SER A 399 7.68 24.62 -4.44
N PRO A 400 7.29 23.85 -5.48
CA PRO A 400 8.22 23.45 -6.53
C PRO A 400 8.80 24.69 -7.24
N SER A 401 7.96 25.65 -7.61
CA SER A 401 8.41 26.91 -8.25
C SER A 401 9.27 27.82 -7.36
N PHE A 402 9.24 27.64 -6.04
CA PHE A 402 10.12 28.36 -5.11
C PHE A 402 11.51 27.73 -5.11
N LEU A 403 11.59 26.41 -4.87
CA LEU A 403 12.84 25.66 -4.91
C LEU A 403 13.50 25.75 -6.29
N GLN A 404 12.71 25.62 -7.36
CA GLN A 404 13.15 25.76 -8.75
C GLN A 404 13.94 27.06 -8.99
N ARG A 405 13.43 28.20 -8.50
CA ARG A 405 14.06 29.52 -8.71
C ARG A 405 15.23 29.76 -7.78
N LYS A 406 15.19 29.23 -6.56
CA LYS A 406 16.23 29.45 -5.54
C LYS A 406 17.45 28.54 -5.74
N LEU A 407 17.22 27.30 -6.14
CA LEU A 407 18.25 26.31 -6.44
C LEU A 407 18.64 26.29 -7.92
N ILE A 408 17.93 27.03 -8.78
CA ILE A 408 18.17 27.09 -10.25
C ILE A 408 18.16 25.68 -10.86
N ILE A 409 17.11 24.93 -10.56
CA ILE A 409 16.90 23.54 -11.01
C ILE A 409 15.64 23.41 -11.88
N GLY A 410 15.47 22.27 -12.54
CA GLY A 410 14.25 21.95 -13.28
C GLY A 410 13.03 21.76 -12.36
N TYR A 411 11.82 21.96 -12.91
CA TYR A 411 10.58 21.83 -12.13
C TYR A 411 10.40 20.44 -11.52
N ASN A 412 10.69 19.38 -12.28
CA ASN A 412 10.57 17.99 -11.82
C ASN A 412 11.50 17.71 -10.64
N ARG A 413 12.74 18.20 -10.68
CA ARG A 413 13.69 18.10 -9.56
C ARG A 413 13.19 18.82 -8.32
N ALA A 414 12.70 20.05 -8.51
CA ALA A 414 12.12 20.84 -7.43
C ALA A 414 10.87 20.19 -6.82
N ALA A 415 10.04 19.53 -7.64
CA ALA A 415 8.90 18.76 -7.17
C ALA A 415 9.35 17.54 -6.36
N ARG A 416 10.34 16.77 -6.81
CA ARG A 416 10.89 15.62 -6.08
C ARG A 416 11.54 16.01 -4.75
N LEU A 417 12.31 17.09 -4.71
CA LEU A 417 12.86 17.64 -3.46
C LEU A 417 11.76 18.04 -2.48
N LEU A 418 10.65 18.55 -3.00
CA LEU A 418 9.49 18.90 -2.18
C LEU A 418 8.73 17.66 -1.70
N GLU A 419 8.55 16.65 -2.54
CA GLU A 419 7.96 15.36 -2.18
C GLU A 419 8.81 14.63 -1.13
N PHE A 420 10.14 14.72 -1.23
CA PHE A 420 11.07 14.23 -0.22
C PHE A 420 10.90 14.97 1.10
N ALA A 421 10.90 16.31 1.08
CA ALA A 421 10.68 17.12 2.28
C ALA A 421 9.33 16.82 2.94
N GLU A 422 8.30 16.51 2.16
CA GLU A 422 6.98 16.09 2.66
C GLU A 422 7.03 14.69 3.26
N ALA A 423 7.70 13.74 2.60
CA ALA A 423 7.84 12.35 3.06
C ALA A 423 8.64 12.23 4.37
N VAL A 424 9.61 13.12 4.58
CA VAL A 424 10.43 13.19 5.81
C VAL A 424 9.74 14.02 6.91
N GLY A 425 8.65 14.72 6.59
CA GLY A 425 7.89 15.52 7.55
C GLY A 425 8.44 16.94 7.77
N TRP A 426 9.43 17.40 6.99
CA TRP A 426 9.92 18.77 7.03
C TRP A 426 8.87 19.80 6.62
N ILE A 427 7.90 19.36 5.84
CA ILE A 427 6.76 20.17 5.40
C ILE A 427 5.48 19.33 5.45
N THR A 428 4.35 19.99 5.65
CA THR A 428 3.04 19.33 5.57
C THR A 428 2.65 19.08 4.11
N PRO A 429 1.72 18.14 3.86
CA PRO A 429 1.02 18.06 2.59
C PRO A 429 0.41 19.42 2.18
N PRO A 430 0.22 19.66 0.87
CA PRO A 430 -0.41 20.89 0.38
C PRO A 430 -1.81 21.09 0.96
N ASP A 431 -2.10 22.30 1.41
CA ASP A 431 -3.47 22.77 1.67
C ASP A 431 -4.25 22.91 0.36
N HIS A 432 -5.55 23.19 0.46
CA HIS A 432 -6.45 23.40 -0.68
C HIS A 432 -6.05 24.59 -1.60
N LYS A 433 -5.09 25.42 -1.21
CA LYS A 433 -4.51 26.52 -2.02
C LYS A 433 -3.07 26.21 -2.47
N GLY A 434 -2.60 24.97 -2.28
CA GLY A 434 -1.26 24.52 -2.63
C GLY A 434 -0.15 25.05 -1.70
N ARG A 435 -0.48 25.62 -0.54
CA ARG A 435 0.48 26.08 0.48
C ARG A 435 0.83 24.95 1.42
N ARG A 436 2.07 24.94 1.89
CA ARG A 436 2.60 23.94 2.82
C ARG A 436 3.16 24.65 4.04
N THR A 437 2.94 24.08 5.22
CA THR A 437 3.51 24.58 6.47
C THR A 437 4.84 23.88 6.70
N VAL A 438 5.84 24.62 7.19
CA VAL A 438 7.18 24.09 7.43
C VAL A 438 7.27 23.61 8.88
N ASN A 439 7.70 22.36 9.07
CA ASN A 439 7.92 21.74 10.38
C ASN A 439 9.30 21.06 10.43
N LEU A 440 10.31 21.78 10.91
CA LEU A 440 11.69 21.29 10.95
C LEU A 440 12.08 20.62 12.27
N ALA A 441 11.10 20.30 13.13
CA ALA A 441 11.33 19.49 14.32
C ALA A 441 11.70 18.04 13.97
N HIS A 442 11.44 17.61 12.73
CA HIS A 442 11.79 16.28 12.25
C HIS A 442 13.29 16.16 11.90
N PRO A 443 13.92 15.00 12.20
CA PRO A 443 15.34 14.75 11.98
C PRO A 443 15.78 14.86 10.51
N ASP A 444 17.10 14.89 10.28
CA ASP A 444 17.71 14.98 8.94
C ASP A 444 18.17 13.61 8.43
N PRO A 445 17.39 12.92 7.57
CA PRO A 445 17.79 11.66 6.96
C PRO A 445 19.18 11.68 6.35
N VAL A 446 19.54 12.79 5.70
CA VAL A 446 20.78 12.87 4.93
C VAL A 446 21.95 12.92 5.88
N ARG A 447 21.85 13.69 6.97
CA ARG A 447 22.91 13.76 7.99
C ARG A 447 23.01 12.47 8.79
N GLU A 448 21.90 11.83 9.12
CA GLU A 448 21.89 10.54 9.85
C GLU A 448 22.49 9.42 9.00
N TYR A 449 22.14 9.36 7.70
CA TYR A 449 22.73 8.41 6.77
C TYR A 449 24.24 8.62 6.61
N GLN A 450 24.68 9.87 6.41
CA GLN A 450 26.11 10.20 6.31
C GLN A 450 26.89 9.84 7.58
N LYS A 451 26.28 10.02 8.75
CA LYS A 451 26.88 9.64 10.03
C LYS A 451 27.04 8.13 10.15
N THR A 452 26.00 7.38 9.79
CA THR A 452 26.01 5.90 9.83
C THR A 452 27.05 5.31 8.88
N GLU A 453 27.17 5.84 7.67
CA GLU A 453 28.15 5.38 6.69
C GLU A 453 29.59 5.73 7.11
N ALA A 454 29.80 6.89 7.75
CA ALA A 454 31.11 7.24 8.32
C ALA A 454 31.49 6.32 9.49
N GLU A 455 30.53 5.94 10.33
CA GLU A 455 30.75 4.98 11.44
C GLU A 455 31.07 3.57 10.93
N LYS A 456 30.40 3.11 9.86
CA LYS A 456 30.73 1.84 9.20
C LYS A 456 32.12 1.84 8.56
N ALA A 457 32.46 2.87 7.80
CA ALA A 457 33.78 2.98 7.16
C ALA A 457 34.90 3.02 8.21
N LEU A 458 34.67 3.64 9.37
CA LEU A 458 35.60 3.62 10.50
C LEU A 458 35.73 2.23 11.13
N ALA A 459 34.63 1.49 11.26
CA ALA A 459 34.63 0.14 11.80
C ALA A 459 35.32 -0.87 10.85
N GLU A 460 35.15 -0.74 9.54
CA GLU A 460 35.81 -1.56 8.52
C GLU A 460 37.33 -1.31 8.51
N ALA A 461 37.75 -0.04 8.56
CA ALA A 461 39.17 0.31 8.65
C ALA A 461 39.85 -0.24 9.93
N GLN A 462 39.13 -0.28 11.05
CA GLN A 462 39.63 -0.86 12.32
C GLN A 462 39.69 -2.39 12.30
N GLN A 463 38.90 -3.06 11.47
CA GLN A 463 38.96 -4.52 11.28
C GLN A 463 40.13 -4.93 10.38
N GLU A 464 40.53 -4.09 9.42
CA GLU A 464 41.70 -4.32 8.56
C GLU A 464 43.03 -4.08 9.30
N GLU A 465 43.12 -3.08 10.18
CA GLU A 465 44.33 -2.84 11.01
C GLU A 465 44.56 -3.90 12.10
N GLY A 466 43.55 -4.69 12.48
CA GLY A 466 43.66 -5.77 13.46
C GLY A 466 44.05 -7.13 12.86
N ALA A 467 44.18 -7.22 11.53
CA ALA A 467 44.46 -8.45 10.79
C ALA A 467 45.91 -8.53 10.23
N GLU A 468 46.71 -7.47 10.38
CA GLU A 468 48.18 -7.48 10.22
C GLU A 468 48.89 -7.76 11.55
#